data_AF-A0A0X3PZ72-F1
#
_entry.id   AF-A0A0X3PZ72-F1
#
_cell.length_a   1.000
_cell.length_b   1.000
_cell.length_c   1.000
_cell.angle_alpha   90.00
_cell.angle_beta   90.00
_cell.angle_gamma   90.00
#
_symmetry.space_group_name_H-M   'P 1'
#
loop_
_entity.id
_entity.type
_entity.pdbx_description
1 polymer ?
#
loop_
_entity_poly.entity_id
_entity_poly.type
_entity_poly.pdbx_seq_one_letter_code
_entity_poly.pdbx_strand_id
1 'polypeptide(L)'
;MIPARSTTAIASVQFRKRETYLNSLKSRLRDYLKTITENFELILARAKVENSDVIVRLNPYTQAEQDNFEMNVRSCNIVSACENITRLVSEIKQLLILGDFCWLEKVTKMGAEERERRRAELDAVAIKLADELAADLFTLDDKLGTTVNHAALASTSSSSATDDLRPFAPKPEPF
;
A
#
# COMPACT_ATOMS: atom_id res chain seq x y z
N MET A 1 7.40 -11.49 -20.81
CA MET A 1 6.80 -12.01 -19.56
C MET A 1 7.77 -11.76 -18.42
N ILE A 2 7.47 -10.83 -17.52
CA ILE A 2 8.29 -10.46 -16.34
C ILE A 2 7.34 -10.39 -15.12
N PRO A 3 7.73 -10.85 -13.92
CA PRO A 3 6.80 -11.50 -13.01
C PRO A 3 6.12 -10.53 -12.03
N ALA A 4 4.79 -10.61 -11.94
CA ALA A 4 3.96 -9.99 -10.91
C ALA A 4 4.17 -10.57 -9.47
N ARG A 5 5.28 -11.28 -9.24
CA ARG A 5 5.46 -12.17 -8.08
C ARG A 5 5.90 -11.41 -6.81
N SER A 6 6.58 -10.27 -6.96
CA SER A 6 7.17 -9.52 -5.83
C SER A 6 6.14 -8.72 -5.03
N THR A 7 5.19 -8.04 -5.69
CA THR A 7 4.14 -7.24 -5.05
C THR A 7 3.16 -8.13 -4.27
N THR A 8 2.85 -9.30 -4.82
CA THR A 8 1.92 -10.28 -4.24
C THR A 8 2.47 -10.91 -2.96
N ALA A 9 3.79 -11.16 -2.91
CA ALA A 9 4.44 -11.77 -1.75
C ALA A 9 4.47 -10.83 -0.53
N ILE A 10 4.78 -9.55 -0.72
CA ILE A 10 4.85 -8.56 0.38
C ILE A 10 3.47 -8.28 0.98
N ALA A 11 2.43 -8.16 0.13
CA ALA A 11 1.06 -8.02 0.57
C ALA A 11 0.61 -9.23 1.42
N SER A 12 0.99 -10.45 1.02
CA SER A 12 0.63 -11.68 1.74
C SER A 12 1.27 -11.80 3.13
N VAL A 13 2.52 -11.34 3.30
CA VAL A 13 3.22 -11.40 4.59
C VAL A 13 2.68 -10.35 5.57
N GLN A 14 2.38 -9.14 5.09
CA GLN A 14 1.75 -8.12 5.93
C GLN A 14 0.33 -8.52 6.33
N PHE A 15 -0.43 -9.12 5.42
CA PHE A 15 -1.77 -9.66 5.70
C PHE A 15 -1.71 -10.72 6.80
N ARG A 16 -0.78 -11.69 6.71
CA ARG A 16 -0.57 -12.71 7.75
C ARG A 16 -0.20 -12.13 9.10
N LYS A 17 0.71 -11.14 9.15
CA LYS A 17 1.07 -10.45 10.42
C LYS A 17 -0.13 -9.73 11.04
N ARG A 18 -0.94 -9.06 10.22
CA ARG A 18 -2.18 -8.40 10.65
C ARG A 18 -3.18 -9.41 11.20
N GLU A 19 -3.33 -10.57 10.55
CA GLU A 19 -4.25 -11.63 10.97
C GLU A 19 -3.83 -12.28 12.29
N THR A 20 -2.54 -12.58 12.48
CA THR A 20 -2.01 -13.06 13.76
C THR A 20 -2.25 -12.05 14.88
N TYR A 21 -2.03 -10.76 14.63
CA TYR A 21 -2.30 -9.71 15.60
C TYR A 21 -3.80 -9.58 15.93
N LEU A 22 -4.67 -9.69 14.92
CA LEU A 22 -6.12 -9.69 15.12
C LEU A 22 -6.57 -10.89 15.98
N ASN A 23 -5.98 -12.06 15.75
CA ASN A 23 -6.24 -13.24 16.56
C ASN A 23 -5.77 -13.09 18.01
N SER A 24 -4.64 -12.40 18.25
CA SER A 24 -4.17 -12.13 19.61
C SER A 24 -5.08 -11.15 20.36
N LEU A 25 -5.57 -10.10 19.68
CA LEU A 25 -6.57 -9.18 20.24
C LEU A 25 -7.86 -9.91 20.61
N LYS A 26 -8.36 -10.78 19.74
CA LYS A 26 -9.54 -11.63 20.03
C LYS A 26 -9.32 -12.53 21.23
N SER A 27 -8.15 -13.15 21.34
CA SER A 27 -7.83 -14.02 22.49
C SER A 27 -7.84 -13.22 23.79
N ARG A 28 -7.09 -12.12 23.85
CA ARG A 28 -7.02 -11.26 25.02
C ARG A 28 -8.39 -10.75 25.48
N LEU A 29 -9.25 -10.37 24.53
CA LEU A 29 -10.63 -9.95 24.85
C LEU A 29 -11.41 -11.07 25.54
N ARG A 30 -11.34 -12.30 25.04
CA ARG A 30 -12.00 -13.45 25.67
C ARG A 30 -11.43 -13.73 27.06
N ASP A 31 -10.11 -13.62 27.21
CA ASP A 31 -9.44 -13.87 28.48
C ASP A 31 -9.85 -12.82 29.53
N TYR A 32 -9.95 -11.55 29.16
CA TYR A 32 -10.45 -10.49 30.04
C TYR A 32 -11.93 -10.68 30.41
N LEU A 33 -12.79 -11.04 29.44
CA LEU A 33 -14.20 -11.30 29.72
C LEU A 33 -14.39 -12.51 30.66
N LYS A 34 -13.59 -13.57 30.45
CA LYS A 34 -13.54 -14.73 31.32
C LYS A 34 -13.13 -14.33 32.74
N THR A 35 -12.07 -13.53 32.87
CA THR A 35 -11.59 -13.02 34.16
C THR A 35 -12.67 -12.25 34.90
N ILE A 36 -13.41 -11.38 34.20
CA ILE A 36 -14.53 -10.61 34.78
C ILE A 36 -15.62 -11.56 35.29
N THR A 37 -16.02 -12.52 34.46
CA THR A 37 -17.11 -13.46 34.78
C THR A 37 -16.75 -14.34 35.98
N GLU A 38 -15.58 -14.97 35.96
CA GLU A 38 -15.13 -15.86 37.04
C GLU A 38 -14.97 -15.13 38.38
N ASN A 39 -14.41 -13.91 38.37
CA ASN A 39 -14.29 -13.13 39.62
C ASN A 39 -15.65 -12.68 40.13
N PHE A 40 -16.59 -12.33 39.24
CA PHE A 40 -17.94 -11.93 39.62
C PHE A 40 -18.74 -13.10 40.22
N GLU A 41 -18.69 -14.27 39.61
CA GLU A 41 -19.31 -15.49 40.14
C GLU A 41 -18.81 -15.83 41.55
N LEU A 42 -17.50 -15.66 41.79
CA LEU A 42 -16.91 -15.93 43.10
C LEU A 42 -17.27 -14.87 44.14
N ILE A 43 -17.45 -13.60 43.75
CA ILE A 43 -18.02 -12.57 44.63
C ILE A 43 -19.46 -12.97 45.02
N LEU A 44 -20.29 -13.40 44.07
CA LEU A 44 -21.66 -13.83 44.35
C LEU A 44 -21.72 -15.05 45.27
N ALA A 45 -20.82 -16.02 45.08
CA ALA A 45 -20.72 -17.21 45.92
C ALA A 45 -20.41 -16.85 47.39
N ARG A 46 -19.58 -15.83 47.62
CA ARG A 46 -19.22 -15.35 48.97
C ARG A 46 -20.27 -14.43 49.60
N ALA A 47 -21.01 -13.68 48.78
CA ALA A 47 -22.08 -12.82 49.27
C ALA A 47 -23.31 -13.61 49.76
N LYS A 48 -23.41 -14.91 49.40
CA LYS A 48 -24.52 -15.77 49.81
C LYS A 48 -24.38 -16.14 51.29
N VAL A 49 -25.26 -15.58 52.11
CA VAL A 49 -25.38 -15.97 53.52
C VAL A 49 -26.03 -17.35 53.59
N GLU A 50 -25.22 -18.39 53.81
CA GLU A 50 -25.76 -19.70 54.16
C GLU A 50 -26.11 -19.73 55.66
N ASN A 51 -27.38 -19.98 55.98
CA ASN A 51 -27.84 -20.31 57.33
C ASN A 51 -27.44 -21.75 57.68
N SER A 52 -26.15 -22.06 57.63
CA SER A 52 -25.64 -23.40 57.89
C SER A 52 -25.18 -23.49 59.35
N ASP A 53 -25.83 -24.34 60.14
CA ASP A 53 -25.44 -24.72 61.52
C ASP A 53 -24.01 -25.31 61.62
N VAL A 54 -23.26 -25.35 60.52
CA VAL A 54 -21.88 -25.84 60.38
C VAL A 54 -20.83 -24.74 60.69
N ILE A 55 -21.24 -23.48 60.89
CA ILE A 55 -20.37 -22.37 61.34
C ILE A 55 -20.07 -22.48 62.86
N VAL A 56 -19.57 -23.64 63.28
CA VAL A 56 -19.01 -23.86 64.62
C VAL A 56 -17.47 -23.96 64.56
N ARG A 57 -16.86 -23.91 63.37
CA ARG A 57 -15.43 -24.24 63.18
C ARG A 57 -14.47 -23.05 63.02
N LEU A 58 -14.93 -21.83 62.76
CA LEU A 58 -14.09 -20.63 62.65
C LEU A 58 -14.72 -19.44 63.36
N ASN A 59 -13.90 -18.56 63.95
CA ASN A 59 -14.38 -17.31 64.55
C ASN A 59 -15.10 -16.47 63.48
N PRO A 60 -16.38 -16.09 63.67
CA PRO A 60 -17.15 -15.29 62.70
C PRO A 60 -16.45 -14.01 62.26
N TYR A 61 -15.67 -13.41 63.15
CA TYR A 61 -14.86 -12.23 62.83
C TYR A 61 -13.76 -12.54 61.81
N THR A 62 -13.02 -13.64 62.00
CA THR A 62 -11.96 -14.05 61.08
C THR A 62 -12.50 -14.41 59.69
N GLN A 63 -13.67 -15.05 59.64
CA GLN A 63 -14.33 -15.38 58.38
C GLN A 63 -14.76 -14.10 57.63
N ALA A 64 -15.39 -13.14 58.32
CA ALA A 64 -15.83 -11.89 57.73
C ALA A 64 -14.66 -11.07 57.16
N GLU A 65 -13.53 -11.01 57.87
CA GLU A 65 -12.31 -10.35 57.39
C GLU A 65 -11.75 -11.06 56.15
N GLN A 66 -11.68 -12.40 56.17
CA GLN A 66 -11.22 -13.18 55.02
C GLN A 66 -12.09 -12.94 53.78
N ASP A 67 -13.42 -12.97 53.93
CA ASP A 67 -14.35 -12.73 52.84
C ASP A 67 -14.22 -11.29 52.31
N ASN A 68 -13.98 -10.31 53.18
CA ASN A 68 -13.72 -8.92 52.78
C ASN A 68 -12.46 -8.80 51.91
N PHE A 69 -11.35 -9.41 52.35
CA PHE A 69 -10.12 -9.43 51.56
C PHE A 69 -10.30 -10.12 50.21
N GLU A 70 -10.98 -11.28 50.19
CA GLU A 70 -11.24 -12.02 48.97
C GLU A 70 -12.12 -11.21 48.00
N MET A 71 -13.20 -10.58 48.48
CA MET A 71 -14.07 -9.71 47.69
C MET A 71 -13.31 -8.50 47.11
N ASN A 72 -12.44 -7.87 47.89
CA ASN A 72 -11.63 -6.74 47.43
C ASN A 72 -10.66 -7.16 46.31
N VAL A 73 -9.93 -8.26 46.49
CA VAL A 73 -9.00 -8.77 45.46
C VAL A 73 -9.74 -9.09 44.17
N ARG A 74 -10.91 -9.75 44.26
CA ARG A 74 -11.73 -10.08 43.10
C ARG A 74 -12.25 -8.84 42.38
N SER A 75 -12.69 -7.84 43.13
CA SER A 75 -13.13 -6.56 42.58
C SER A 75 -12.00 -5.84 41.85
N CYS A 76 -10.80 -5.81 42.44
CA CYS A 76 -9.59 -5.28 41.79
C CYS A 76 -9.26 -6.00 40.48
N ASN A 77 -9.38 -7.33 40.43
CA ASN A 77 -9.14 -8.11 39.21
C ASN A 77 -10.14 -7.74 38.09
N ILE A 78 -11.42 -7.54 38.44
CA ILE A 78 -12.45 -7.10 37.50
C ILE A 78 -12.10 -5.72 36.93
N VAL A 79 -11.77 -4.76 37.79
CA VAL A 79 -11.40 -3.40 37.37
C VAL A 79 -10.16 -3.43 36.47
N SER A 80 -9.14 -4.24 36.82
CA SER A 80 -7.94 -4.41 36.00
C SER A 80 -8.27 -4.99 34.61
N ALA A 81 -9.15 -5.98 34.53
CA ALA A 81 -9.60 -6.53 33.25
C ALA A 81 -10.34 -5.48 32.40
N CYS A 82 -11.20 -4.65 33.01
CA CYS A 82 -11.88 -3.54 32.33
C CYS A 82 -10.91 -2.48 31.80
N GLU A 83 -9.87 -2.14 32.57
CA GLU A 83 -8.82 -1.21 32.13
C GLU A 83 -8.06 -1.80 30.93
N ASN A 84 -7.72 -3.08 30.98
CA ASN A 84 -7.05 -3.77 29.88
C ASN A 84 -7.92 -3.85 28.62
N ILE A 85 -9.24 -4.02 28.75
CA ILE A 85 -10.18 -3.90 27.62
C ILE A 85 -10.13 -2.49 27.02
N THR A 86 -10.06 -1.45 27.86
CA THR A 86 -9.95 -0.06 27.40
C THR A 86 -8.65 0.17 26.61
N ARG A 87 -7.53 -0.41 27.05
CA ARG A 87 -6.27 -0.41 26.30
C ARG A 87 -6.39 -1.17 24.97
N LEU A 88 -7.06 -2.32 24.98
CA LEU A 88 -7.32 -3.13 23.79
C LEU A 88 -8.15 -2.38 22.74
N VAL A 89 -9.13 -1.58 23.16
CA VAL A 89 -9.88 -0.68 22.25
C VAL A 89 -8.95 0.35 21.59
N SER A 90 -8.02 0.93 22.35
CA SER A 90 -7.04 1.87 21.81
C SER A 90 -6.10 1.19 20.81
N GLU A 91 -5.64 -0.03 21.08
CA GLU A 91 -4.86 -0.85 20.14
C GLU A 91 -5.62 -1.11 18.84
N ILE A 92 -6.92 -1.45 18.91
CA ILE A 92 -7.77 -1.63 17.72
C ILE A 92 -7.89 -0.33 16.92
N LYS A 93 -8.11 0.81 17.59
CA LYS A 93 -8.18 2.11 16.92
C LYS A 93 -6.87 2.44 16.20
N GLN A 94 -5.73 2.18 16.84
CA GLN A 94 -4.42 2.37 16.21
C GLN A 94 -4.25 1.47 14.99
N LEU A 95 -4.64 0.18 15.09
CA LEU A 95 -4.58 -0.76 13.98
C LEU A 95 -5.42 -0.28 12.78
N LEU A 96 -6.64 0.19 13.02
CA LEU A 96 -7.55 0.65 11.97
C LEU A 96 -7.12 1.98 11.35
N ILE A 97 -6.60 2.92 12.15
CA ILE A 97 -6.23 4.24 11.66
C ILE A 97 -4.83 4.19 11.04
N LEU A 98 -3.80 3.86 11.80
CA LEU A 98 -2.41 3.93 11.35
C LEU A 98 -2.03 2.77 10.42
N GLY A 99 -2.58 1.57 10.68
CA GLY A 99 -2.27 0.38 9.91
C GLY A 99 -2.69 0.48 8.44
N ASP A 100 -3.78 1.18 8.15
CA ASP A 100 -4.29 1.33 6.78
C ASP A 100 -3.58 2.46 6.04
N PHE A 101 -3.23 3.58 6.69
CA PHE A 101 -2.43 4.64 6.05
C PHE A 101 -1.02 4.18 5.67
N CYS A 102 -0.30 3.50 6.57
CA CYS A 102 1.05 3.02 6.27
C CYS A 102 1.05 1.95 5.15
N TRP A 103 -0.01 1.15 5.05
CA TRP A 103 -0.17 0.20 3.95
C TRP A 103 -0.48 0.92 2.63
N LEU A 104 -1.43 1.87 2.66
CA LEU A 104 -1.82 2.66 1.50
C LEU A 104 -0.64 3.45 0.92
N GLU A 105 0.18 4.05 1.77
CA GLU A 105 1.41 4.75 1.38
C GLU A 105 2.35 3.81 0.60
N LYS A 106 2.62 2.62 1.13
CA LYS A 106 3.49 1.63 0.49
C LYS A 106 2.95 1.18 -0.86
N VAL A 107 1.67 0.85 -0.94
CA VAL A 107 1.03 0.41 -2.19
C VAL A 107 1.03 1.54 -3.22
N THR A 108 0.76 2.77 -2.79
CA THR A 108 0.77 3.96 -3.65
C THR A 108 2.17 4.22 -4.20
N LYS A 109 3.19 4.21 -3.33
CA LYS A 109 4.59 4.41 -3.72
C LYS A 109 5.06 3.34 -4.70
N MET A 110 4.82 2.06 -4.41
CA MET A 110 5.14 0.97 -5.34
C MET A 110 4.44 1.13 -6.70
N GLY A 111 3.17 1.53 -6.68
CA GLY A 111 2.42 1.80 -7.90
C GLY A 111 2.94 3.00 -8.69
N ALA A 112 3.48 4.03 -8.02
CA ALA A 112 4.11 5.17 -8.65
C ALA A 112 5.45 4.77 -9.30
N GLU A 113 6.30 4.04 -8.56
CA GLU A 113 7.57 3.52 -9.06
C GLU A 113 7.38 2.60 -10.29
N GLU A 114 6.39 1.72 -10.26
CA GLU A 114 6.09 0.85 -11.40
C GLU A 114 5.58 1.62 -12.63
N ARG A 115 4.80 2.69 -12.43
CA ARG A 115 4.35 3.55 -13.54
C ARG A 115 5.51 4.31 -14.14
N GLU A 116 6.39 4.86 -13.31
CA GLU A 116 7.58 5.57 -13.78
C GLU A 116 8.50 4.65 -14.58
N ARG A 117 8.70 3.42 -14.10
CA ARG A 117 9.45 2.39 -14.83
C ARG A 117 8.86 2.12 -16.22
N ARG A 118 7.55 1.87 -16.30
CA ARG A 118 6.88 1.62 -17.59
C ARG A 118 6.91 2.82 -18.51
N ARG A 119 6.79 4.03 -17.97
CA ARG A 119 6.89 5.27 -18.73
C ARG A 119 8.27 5.38 -19.36
N ALA A 120 9.34 5.19 -18.59
CA ALA A 120 10.70 5.20 -19.09
C ALA A 120 10.94 4.14 -20.19
N GLU A 121 10.36 2.94 -20.04
CA GLU A 121 10.41 1.89 -21.06
C GLU A 121 9.70 2.33 -22.36
N LEU A 122 8.52 2.94 -22.27
CA LEU A 122 7.78 3.44 -23.43
C LEU A 122 8.49 4.61 -24.11
N ASP A 123 9.03 5.56 -23.34
CA ASP A 123 9.78 6.71 -23.85
C ASP A 123 11.03 6.23 -24.60
N ALA A 124 11.75 5.22 -24.08
CA ALA A 124 12.89 4.63 -24.76
C ALA A 124 12.52 3.96 -26.10
N VAL A 125 11.38 3.26 -26.15
CA VAL A 125 10.87 2.65 -27.40
C VAL A 125 10.45 3.73 -28.40
N ALA A 126 9.79 4.79 -27.94
CA ALA A 126 9.35 5.89 -28.80
C ALA A 126 10.53 6.63 -29.45
N ILE A 127 11.59 6.90 -28.68
CA ILE A 127 12.82 7.51 -29.20
C ILE A 127 13.45 6.61 -30.25
N LYS A 128 13.61 5.31 -29.94
CA LYS A 128 14.21 4.36 -30.87
C LYS A 128 13.43 4.28 -32.20
N LEU A 129 12.11 4.26 -32.14
CA LEU A 129 11.27 4.24 -33.33
C LEU A 129 11.38 5.54 -34.14
N ALA A 130 11.49 6.68 -33.47
CA ALA A 130 11.70 7.97 -34.12
C ALA A 130 13.06 8.01 -34.85
N ASP A 131 14.12 7.49 -34.24
CA ASP A 131 15.45 7.38 -34.84
C ASP A 131 15.45 6.44 -36.05
N GLU A 132 14.77 5.29 -35.96
CA GLU A 132 14.60 4.34 -37.08
C GLU A 132 13.85 5.00 -38.25
N LEU A 133 12.75 5.70 -38.00
CA LEU A 133 12.00 6.42 -39.03
C LEU A 133 12.79 7.56 -39.67
N ALA A 134 13.57 8.29 -38.88
CA ALA A 134 14.44 9.36 -39.38
C ALA A 134 15.54 8.78 -40.29
N ALA A 135 16.14 7.66 -39.91
CA ALA A 135 17.11 6.95 -40.73
C ALA A 135 16.48 6.45 -42.04
N ASP A 136 15.30 5.83 -41.98
CA ASP A 136 14.58 5.37 -43.17
C ASP A 136 14.27 6.52 -44.13
N LEU A 137 13.76 7.66 -43.62
CA LEU A 137 13.52 8.87 -44.39
C LEU A 137 14.81 9.39 -45.07
N PHE A 138 15.91 9.44 -44.33
CA PHE A 138 17.20 9.88 -44.88
C PHE A 138 17.66 8.95 -46.01
N THR A 139 17.54 7.63 -45.83
CA THR A 139 17.91 6.67 -46.90
C THR A 139 16.99 6.78 -48.13
N LEU A 140 15.72 7.14 -47.93
CA LEU A 140 14.78 7.33 -49.02
C LEU A 140 15.11 8.61 -49.80
N ASP A 141 15.40 9.70 -49.10
CA ASP A 141 15.81 10.97 -49.71
C ASP A 141 17.09 10.80 -50.53
N ASP A 142 18.08 10.08 -50.01
CA ASP A 142 19.34 9.83 -50.71
C ASP A 142 19.13 9.00 -52.00
N LYS A 143 18.25 8.00 -51.96
CA LYS A 143 17.84 7.21 -53.15
C LYS A 143 17.05 8.05 -54.15
N LEU A 144 16.14 8.90 -53.70
CA LEU A 144 15.31 9.71 -54.59
C LEU A 144 16.13 10.85 -55.22
N GLY A 145 16.92 11.56 -54.42
CA GLY A 145 17.84 12.61 -54.85
C GLY A 145 18.89 12.10 -55.84
N THR A 146 19.44 10.89 -55.63
CA THR A 146 20.32 10.26 -56.61
C THR A 146 19.60 9.90 -57.91
N THR A 147 18.34 9.47 -57.88
CA THR A 147 17.57 9.22 -59.13
C THR A 147 17.24 10.49 -59.90
N VAL A 148 16.93 11.61 -59.22
CA VAL A 148 16.72 12.92 -59.86
C VAL A 148 18.03 13.45 -60.44
N ASN A 149 19.14 13.28 -59.73
CA ASN A 149 20.46 13.66 -60.22
C ASN A 149 20.91 12.79 -61.41
N HIS A 150 20.59 11.49 -61.43
CA HIS A 150 20.87 10.61 -62.58
C HIS A 150 19.98 10.92 -63.79
N ALA A 151 18.70 11.25 -63.58
CA ALA A 151 17.80 11.68 -64.65
C ALA A 151 18.21 13.05 -65.22
N ALA A 152 18.64 13.98 -64.36
CA ALA A 152 19.19 15.26 -64.78
C ALA A 152 20.50 15.09 -65.56
N LEU A 153 21.45 14.26 -65.10
CA LEU A 153 22.71 14.01 -65.80
C LEU A 153 22.53 13.30 -67.15
N ALA A 154 21.51 12.45 -67.30
CA ALA A 154 21.17 11.80 -68.57
C ALA A 154 20.57 12.78 -69.60
N SER A 155 20.00 13.90 -69.17
CA SER A 155 19.41 14.92 -70.04
C SER A 155 20.33 16.07 -70.45
N THR A 156 21.53 16.22 -69.86
CA THR A 156 22.42 17.38 -70.10
C THR A 156 23.53 17.14 -71.14
N SER A 157 23.30 16.24 -72.11
CA SER A 157 24.21 16.07 -73.26
C SER A 157 23.53 16.37 -74.59
N SER A 158 22.80 17.50 -74.68
CA SER A 158 22.59 18.17 -75.97
C SER A 158 22.19 19.64 -75.82
N SER A 159 22.94 20.48 -76.54
CA SER A 159 22.62 21.83 -77.02
C SER A 159 23.12 23.04 -76.21
N SER A 160 23.84 23.84 -76.99
CA SER A 160 24.57 25.09 -76.77
C SER A 160 23.73 26.32 -77.12
N ALA A 161 24.00 27.45 -76.43
CA ALA A 161 23.79 28.87 -76.81
C ALA A 161 22.32 29.32 -77.11
N THR A 162 21.80 30.45 -76.63
CA THR A 162 22.28 31.84 -76.65
C THR A 162 21.52 32.74 -75.65
N ASP A 163 22.21 33.77 -75.14
CA ASP A 163 21.78 35.13 -74.74
C ASP A 163 20.28 35.47 -74.58
N ASP A 164 19.87 36.02 -73.43
CA ASP A 164 19.39 37.43 -73.36
C ASP A 164 19.18 37.94 -71.91
N LEU A 165 19.49 39.21 -71.71
CA LEU A 165 19.48 39.97 -70.45
C LEU A 165 18.07 40.39 -69.99
N ARG A 166 17.76 40.28 -68.68
CA ARG A 166 17.34 41.42 -67.80
C ARG A 166 17.00 40.99 -66.35
N PRO A 167 17.13 41.88 -65.36
CA PRO A 167 16.99 41.57 -63.94
C PRO A 167 15.58 41.86 -63.41
N PHE A 168 15.00 40.93 -62.63
CA PHE A 168 13.77 41.16 -61.87
C PHE A 168 13.97 40.87 -60.37
N ALA A 169 13.61 41.88 -59.58
CA ALA A 169 13.80 42.06 -58.14
C ALA A 169 12.96 41.08 -57.27
N PRO A 170 13.32 40.88 -55.98
CA PRO A 170 12.69 39.90 -55.11
C PRO A 170 11.36 40.41 -54.55
N LYS A 171 10.36 39.52 -54.40
CA LYS A 171 9.13 39.79 -53.65
C LYS A 171 9.13 39.01 -52.31
N PRO A 172 8.65 39.64 -51.23
CA PRO A 172 8.83 39.16 -49.85
C PRO A 172 7.78 38.12 -49.44
N GLU A 173 8.17 37.28 -48.47
CA GLU A 173 7.32 36.29 -47.79
C GLU A 173 6.21 36.94 -46.95
N PRO A 174 5.01 36.33 -46.88
CA PRO A 174 4.03 36.65 -45.86
C PRO A 174 4.21 35.77 -44.61
N PHE A 175 4.07 36.43 -43.46
CA PHE A 175 4.03 35.96 -42.08
C PHE A 175 3.37 34.60 -41.82
#